data_AF-A0AAE1XCU4-F1
#
_entry.id   AF-A0AAE1XCU4-F1
#
_cell.length_a   1.000
_cell.length_b   1.000
_cell.length_c   1.000
_cell.angle_alpha   90.00
_cell.angle_beta   90.00
_cell.angle_gamma   90.00
#
_symmetry.space_group_name_H-M   'P 1'
#
loop_
_entity.id
_entity.type
_entity.pdbx_description
1 polymer ?
#
loop_
_entity_poly.entity_id
_entity_poly.type
_entity_poly.pdbx_seq_one_letter_code
_entity_poly.pdbx_strand_id
1 'polypeptide(L)'
;MYPLRQTHASSSLLSSSSAFHEKLAAPWRKSCPPSTNYFQSSAKKSTIIKASLSLPLSNSSSTLPLTPETETAKKVQPRSAANACPLTPMDFLERAAVVYGDCPSILYNETSRTWAETHTRCLKLASSIVSLGIKKGDVVSVVAPNVPAMCELHFSVPMAGAVLNNINLRLDANAISNILQHGGSKLVFVDFQSASVVEEAVSMFPSGLSRPVLVFIDDHYENHVNGSSAVKINGSRRLDYEEMVGNGDAGFKWIRPHSEWEPITLNYTSGTTSSPKGVVSSHRGAFLVSVTSLLDWAVPKQPV
;
A
#
# COMPACT_ATOMS: atom_id res chain seq x y z
N MET A 1 -64.25 -7.36 -34.20
CA MET A 1 -64.80 -6.73 -32.98
C MET A 1 -63.62 -6.28 -32.13
N TYR A 2 -63.16 -5.03 -32.34
CA TYR A 2 -62.35 -4.26 -31.37
C TYR A 2 -63.25 -3.89 -30.16
N PRO A 3 -62.75 -3.36 -29.01
CA PRO A 3 -61.41 -2.83 -28.75
C PRO A 3 -60.75 -3.11 -27.37
N LEU A 4 -59.45 -2.82 -27.33
CA LEU A 4 -58.67 -2.09 -26.31
C LEU A 4 -59.32 -1.75 -24.95
N ARG A 5 -58.58 -1.99 -23.86
CA ARG A 5 -58.50 -1.09 -22.72
C ARG A 5 -57.04 -0.79 -22.36
N GLN A 6 -56.59 0.40 -22.74
CA GLN A 6 -55.61 1.16 -21.98
C GLN A 6 -56.31 1.73 -20.75
N THR A 7 -55.66 1.65 -19.59
CA THR A 7 -55.84 2.64 -18.52
C THR A 7 -54.45 3.08 -18.07
N HIS A 8 -54.06 4.27 -18.51
CA HIS A 8 -53.13 5.11 -17.77
C HIS A 8 -53.82 5.55 -16.47
N ALA A 9 -53.18 5.32 -15.34
CA ALA A 9 -53.35 6.14 -14.15
C ALA A 9 -51.98 6.32 -13.50
N SER A 10 -51.71 7.58 -13.22
CA SER A 10 -50.44 8.21 -12.96
C SER A 10 -50.10 8.20 -11.47
N SER A 11 -48.80 8.36 -11.22
CA SER A 11 -48.21 9.07 -10.08
C SER A 11 -48.06 8.36 -8.73
N SER A 12 -46.89 8.62 -8.15
CA SER A 12 -46.43 8.35 -6.79
C SER A 12 -46.02 6.91 -6.47
N LEU A 13 -44.71 6.67 -6.50
CA LEU A 13 -43.91 6.08 -5.41
C LEU A 13 -42.43 6.11 -5.80
N LEU A 14 -41.94 7.29 -6.17
CA LEU A 14 -40.53 7.68 -6.07
C LEU A 14 -40.42 8.51 -4.79
N SER A 15 -40.33 7.85 -3.64
CA SER A 15 -39.98 8.47 -2.35
C SER A 15 -40.02 7.40 -1.25
N SER A 16 -38.96 6.62 -1.10
CA SER A 16 -38.58 6.00 0.19
C SER A 16 -37.25 5.25 0.07
N SER A 17 -36.17 5.95 -0.28
CA SER A 17 -34.81 5.45 -0.05
C SER A 17 -33.86 6.52 0.50
N SER A 18 -34.42 7.59 1.08
CA SER A 18 -33.66 8.61 1.82
C SER A 18 -33.85 8.51 3.34
N ALA A 19 -34.74 7.64 3.83
CA ALA A 19 -35.11 7.59 5.26
C ALA A 19 -34.35 6.54 6.10
N PHE A 20 -33.47 5.72 5.49
CA PHE A 20 -32.68 4.73 6.23
C PHE A 20 -31.23 5.19 6.52
N HIS A 21 -30.77 6.24 5.84
CA HIS A 21 -29.41 6.78 6.00
C HIS A 21 -29.27 7.84 7.11
N GLU A 22 -30.36 8.22 7.79
CA GLU A 22 -30.35 9.32 8.77
C GLU A 22 -30.34 8.86 10.24
N LYS A 23 -30.32 7.55 10.52
CA LYS A 23 -30.39 7.03 11.91
C LYS A 23 -29.13 6.39 12.49
N LEU A 24 -27.98 6.43 11.80
CA LEU A 24 -26.70 5.94 12.34
C LEU A 24 -25.59 7.01 12.48
N ALA A 25 -25.89 8.29 12.22
CA ALA A 25 -24.94 9.40 12.35
C ALA A 25 -25.15 10.26 13.62
N ALA A 26 -25.70 9.70 14.70
CA ALA A 26 -26.31 10.47 15.79
C ALA A 26 -25.56 10.56 17.15
N PRO A 27 -24.34 10.02 17.36
CA PRO A 27 -23.56 10.45 18.53
C PRO A 27 -22.11 10.84 18.20
N TRP A 28 -21.89 11.76 17.26
CA TRP A 28 -20.58 12.45 17.08
C TRP A 28 -20.72 13.97 16.81
N ARG A 29 -21.85 14.59 17.20
CA ARG A 29 -22.09 16.04 17.03
C ARG A 29 -22.25 16.80 18.34
N LYS A 30 -21.47 16.48 19.38
CA LYS A 30 -21.36 17.34 20.57
C LYS A 30 -19.93 17.30 21.10
N SER A 31 -19.02 18.04 20.48
CA SER A 31 -17.79 18.63 21.06
C SER A 31 -16.92 19.25 19.96
N CYS A 32 -17.34 20.38 19.39
CA CYS A 32 -16.48 21.26 18.60
C CYS A 32 -16.87 22.71 18.89
N PRO A 33 -15.93 23.61 19.27
CA PRO A 33 -16.23 25.02 19.42
C PRO A 33 -16.43 25.70 18.05
N PRO A 34 -17.22 26.78 17.95
CA PRO A 34 -17.66 27.32 16.68
C PRO A 34 -16.54 28.08 15.94
N SER A 35 -16.38 27.81 14.65
CA SER A 35 -15.57 28.57 13.71
C SER A 35 -16.28 29.87 13.31
N THR A 36 -15.64 31.02 13.54
CA THR A 36 -16.11 32.33 13.10
C THR A 36 -15.86 32.51 11.60
N ASN A 37 -16.92 32.81 10.84
CA ASN A 37 -16.87 33.16 9.43
C ASN A 37 -16.24 34.55 9.23
N TYR A 38 -15.22 34.63 8.37
CA TYR A 38 -14.82 35.90 7.74
C TYR A 38 -14.62 35.69 6.23
N PHE A 39 -15.70 35.90 5.48
CA PHE A 39 -15.63 36.38 4.10
C PHE A 39 -16.67 37.49 3.95
N GLN A 40 -16.21 38.74 3.98
CA GLN A 40 -16.92 39.87 3.40
C GLN A 40 -15.98 40.57 2.41
N SER A 41 -16.45 40.72 1.18
CA SER A 41 -15.77 41.41 0.10
C SER A 41 -15.76 42.92 0.36
N SER A 42 -14.62 43.58 0.13
CA SER A 42 -14.62 45.01 -0.20
C SER A 42 -13.39 45.37 -1.02
N ALA A 43 -13.64 45.87 -2.24
CA ALA A 43 -12.64 46.41 -3.14
C ALA A 43 -12.04 47.71 -2.58
N LYS A 44 -10.71 47.77 -2.40
CA LYS A 44 -9.99 49.04 -2.24
C LYS A 44 -8.68 49.04 -3.04
N LYS A 45 -8.47 50.19 -3.68
CA LYS A 45 -7.47 50.53 -4.69
C LYS A 45 -6.03 50.35 -4.21
N SER A 46 -5.20 49.82 -5.11
CA SER A 46 -3.73 49.81 -5.04
C SER A 46 -3.18 51.23 -4.84
N THR A 47 -2.39 51.43 -3.79
CA THR A 47 -1.52 52.61 -3.61
C THR A 47 -0.08 52.12 -3.69
N ILE A 48 0.63 52.58 -4.72
CA ILE A 48 2.06 52.33 -4.95
C ILE A 48 2.85 53.22 -3.99
N ILE A 49 3.63 52.62 -3.08
CA ILE A 49 4.63 53.34 -2.30
C ILE A 49 6.00 53.04 -2.92
N LYS A 50 6.58 54.03 -3.61
CA LYS A 50 7.99 54.04 -4.01
C LYS A 50 8.83 54.32 -2.76
N ALA A 51 9.66 53.36 -2.37
CA ALA A 51 10.77 53.60 -1.44
C ALA A 51 12.07 53.69 -2.26
N SER A 52 12.53 54.91 -2.48
CA SER A 52 13.87 55.24 -2.95
C SER A 52 14.69 55.67 -1.73
N LEU A 53 15.77 54.95 -1.44
CA LEU A 53 16.85 55.44 -0.58
C LEU A 53 18.20 55.03 -1.15
N SER A 54 18.93 56.08 -1.49
CA SER A 54 20.26 56.18 -2.07
C SER A 54 21.36 55.69 -1.12
N LEU A 55 22.25 54.83 -1.61
CA LEU A 55 23.51 54.48 -0.95
C LEU A 55 24.56 55.59 -1.20
N PRO A 56 25.36 55.98 -0.20
CA PRO A 56 26.54 56.82 -0.44
C PRO A 56 27.70 55.95 -0.98
N LEU A 57 28.16 56.31 -2.18
CA LEU A 57 29.44 55.84 -2.72
C LEU A 57 30.58 56.52 -1.94
N SER A 58 31.45 55.72 -1.31
CA SER A 58 32.81 56.17 -0.99
C SER A 58 33.81 55.20 -1.61
N ASN A 59 34.57 55.73 -2.58
CA ASN A 59 35.70 55.06 -3.19
C ASN A 59 36.85 55.04 -2.18
N SER A 60 37.31 53.84 -1.80
CA SER A 60 38.71 53.67 -1.43
C SER A 60 39.20 52.34 -1.99
N SER A 61 40.13 52.46 -2.93
CA SER A 61 40.83 51.39 -3.61
C SER A 61 41.80 50.70 -2.66
N SER A 62 41.56 49.44 -2.34
CA SER A 62 42.58 48.52 -1.87
C SER A 62 42.43 47.18 -2.61
N THR A 63 43.30 46.97 -3.58
CA THR A 63 43.47 45.69 -4.27
C THR A 63 44.19 44.73 -3.35
N LEU A 64 43.45 43.82 -2.72
CA LEU A 64 44.00 42.59 -2.16
C LEU A 64 44.04 41.53 -3.28
N PRO A 65 45.18 40.85 -3.53
CA PRO A 65 45.26 39.86 -4.57
C PRO A 65 44.41 38.63 -4.19
N LEU A 66 43.47 38.26 -5.08
CA LEU A 66 42.78 36.97 -5.04
C LEU A 66 43.81 35.86 -5.22
N THR A 67 44.24 35.24 -4.12
CA THR A 67 44.84 33.90 -4.20
C THR A 67 43.75 32.91 -4.60
N PRO A 68 44.02 31.95 -5.50
CA PRO A 68 43.05 30.91 -5.81
C PRO A 68 42.90 30.05 -4.57
N GLU A 69 41.82 30.24 -3.81
CA GLU A 69 41.40 29.26 -2.82
C GLU A 69 41.14 27.97 -3.57
N THR A 70 42.11 27.06 -3.48
CA THR A 70 41.94 25.69 -3.90
C THR A 70 41.00 25.09 -2.88
N GLU A 71 39.70 25.26 -3.10
CA GLU A 71 38.67 24.59 -2.31
C GLU A 71 38.83 23.10 -2.58
N THR A 72 39.70 22.46 -1.80
CA THR A 72 39.81 21.01 -1.74
C THR A 72 38.45 20.54 -1.27
N ALA A 73 37.60 20.13 -2.22
CA ALA A 73 36.38 19.39 -1.94
C ALA A 73 36.76 18.26 -0.98
N LYS A 74 36.43 18.42 0.31
CA LYS A 74 36.66 17.40 1.32
C LYS A 74 35.97 16.16 0.80
N LYS A 75 36.76 15.20 0.31
CA LYS A 75 36.30 13.91 -0.16
C LYS A 75 35.52 13.30 1.01
N VAL A 76 34.19 13.33 0.90
CA VAL A 76 33.30 12.75 1.91
C VAL A 76 33.76 11.32 2.07
N GLN A 77 34.23 10.97 3.27
CA GLN A 77 34.69 9.62 3.54
C GLN A 77 33.55 8.66 3.21
N PRO A 78 33.80 7.55 2.49
CA PRO A 78 32.77 6.55 2.28
C PRO A 78 32.25 6.12 3.66
N ARG A 79 30.93 6.17 3.86
CA ARG A 79 30.32 5.81 5.14
C ARG A 79 30.80 4.40 5.50
N SER A 80 31.40 4.25 6.68
CA SER A 80 31.75 2.93 7.22
C SER A 80 30.48 2.05 7.25
N ALA A 81 30.59 0.76 6.91
CA ALA A 81 29.47 -0.17 6.90
C ALA A 81 28.64 -0.16 8.20
N ALA A 82 29.28 0.12 9.35
CA ALA A 82 28.63 0.24 10.65
C ALA A 82 27.59 1.38 10.77
N ASN A 83 27.72 2.45 9.97
CA ASN A 83 26.84 3.63 9.99
C ASN A 83 25.99 3.75 8.72
N ALA A 84 25.92 2.70 7.91
CA ALA A 84 25.25 2.67 6.62
C ALA A 84 24.22 1.54 6.58
N CYS A 85 23.15 1.63 7.38
CA CYS A 85 21.99 0.76 7.25
C CYS A 85 21.01 1.35 6.22
N PRO A 86 20.60 0.60 5.19
CA PRO A 86 19.56 1.02 4.28
C PRO A 86 18.25 1.35 5.00
N LEU A 87 17.62 2.48 4.65
CA LEU A 87 16.30 2.81 5.16
C LEU A 87 15.24 1.86 4.60
N THR A 88 14.43 1.29 5.48
CA THR A 88 13.34 0.38 5.09
C THR A 88 12.20 0.44 6.11
N PRO A 89 10.93 0.44 5.66
CA PRO A 89 9.78 0.45 6.58
C PRO A 89 9.66 -0.83 7.42
N MET A 90 10.40 -1.90 7.08
CA MET A 90 10.38 -3.15 7.85
C MET A 90 10.89 -2.95 9.29
N ASP A 91 11.81 -2.01 9.49
CA ASP A 91 12.36 -1.68 10.81
C ASP A 91 11.26 -1.18 11.78
N PHE A 92 10.19 -0.59 11.25
CA PHE A 92 9.06 -0.15 12.07
C PHE A 92 8.31 -1.33 12.69
N LEU A 93 8.11 -2.42 11.94
CA LEU A 93 7.46 -3.63 12.45
C LEU A 93 8.36 -4.34 13.49
N GLU A 94 9.66 -4.49 13.20
CA GLU A 94 10.61 -5.06 14.17
C GLU A 94 10.61 -4.27 15.47
N ARG A 95 10.68 -2.93 15.38
CA ARG A 95 10.64 -2.06 16.55
C ARG A 95 9.30 -2.17 17.29
N ALA A 96 8.17 -2.21 16.58
CA ALA A 96 6.85 -2.32 17.19
C ALA A 96 6.70 -3.63 17.96
N ALA A 97 7.18 -4.75 17.42
CA ALA A 97 7.17 -6.04 18.08
C ALA A 97 8.01 -6.08 19.37
N VAL A 98 9.11 -5.33 19.42
CA VAL A 98 9.98 -5.26 20.61
C VAL A 98 9.45 -4.29 21.66
N VAL A 99 9.02 -3.10 21.25
CA VAL A 99 8.67 -2.01 22.17
C VAL A 99 7.20 -2.05 22.60
N TYR A 100 6.32 -2.51 21.71
CA TYR A 100 4.86 -2.55 21.88
C TYR A 100 4.32 -3.96 21.68
N GLY A 101 5.12 -4.97 22.01
CA GLY A 101 4.86 -6.37 21.71
C GLY A 101 3.46 -6.84 22.12
N ASP A 102 3.02 -6.47 23.33
CA ASP A 102 1.71 -6.84 23.89
C ASP A 102 0.55 -5.92 23.45
N CYS A 103 0.84 -4.83 22.74
CA CYS A 103 -0.20 -3.91 22.27
C CYS A 103 -0.93 -4.49 21.04
N PRO A 104 -2.24 -4.25 20.89
CA PRO A 104 -2.99 -4.61 19.69
C PRO A 104 -2.37 -4.01 18.42
N SER A 105 -2.38 -4.79 17.35
CA SER A 105 -1.86 -4.42 16.02
C SER A 105 -2.87 -4.63 14.90
N ILE A 106 -3.66 -5.70 14.97
CA ILE A 106 -4.75 -6.00 14.03
C ILE A 106 -6.00 -6.30 14.84
N LEU A 107 -7.08 -5.61 14.51
CA LEU A 107 -8.44 -5.90 14.98
C LEU A 107 -9.32 -6.08 13.75
N TYR A 108 -9.83 -7.30 13.55
CA TYR A 108 -10.62 -7.66 12.38
C TYR A 108 -11.65 -8.72 12.77
N ASN A 109 -12.93 -8.36 12.79
CA ASN A 109 -14.00 -9.21 13.32
C ASN A 109 -13.64 -9.70 14.74
N GLU A 110 -13.54 -11.01 14.96
CA GLU A 110 -13.13 -11.60 16.24
C GLU A 110 -11.61 -11.87 16.29
N THR A 111 -10.89 -11.66 15.19
CA THR A 111 -9.44 -11.78 15.14
C THR A 111 -8.80 -10.54 15.79
N SER A 112 -8.05 -10.78 16.86
CA SER A 112 -7.16 -9.79 17.46
C SER A 112 -5.74 -10.33 17.44
N ARG A 113 -4.77 -9.48 17.09
CA ARG A 113 -3.34 -9.81 17.12
C ARG A 113 -2.54 -8.69 17.73
N THR A 114 -1.56 -9.05 18.54
CA THR A 114 -0.56 -8.15 19.10
C THR A 114 0.57 -7.88 18.10
N TRP A 115 1.37 -6.83 18.30
CA TRP A 115 2.52 -6.54 17.42
C TRP A 115 3.56 -7.67 17.41
N ALA A 116 3.78 -8.35 18.54
CA ALA A 116 4.68 -9.50 18.62
C ALA A 116 4.19 -10.68 17.77
N GLU A 117 2.88 -10.96 17.79
CA GLU A 117 2.25 -12.01 16.98
C GLU A 117 2.31 -11.68 15.50
N THR A 118 1.93 -10.45 15.12
CA THR A 118 1.96 -9.99 13.72
C THR A 118 3.38 -10.09 13.14
N HIS A 119 4.41 -9.63 13.87
CA HIS A 119 5.79 -9.77 13.43
C HIS A 119 6.20 -11.24 13.26
N THR A 120 5.86 -12.11 14.22
CA THR A 120 6.15 -13.55 14.14
C THR A 120 5.49 -14.17 12.91
N ARG A 121 4.22 -13.85 12.65
CA ARG A 121 3.49 -14.33 11.46
C ARG A 121 4.14 -13.84 10.17
N CYS A 122 4.58 -12.58 10.12
CA CYS A 122 5.29 -12.05 8.96
C CYS A 122 6.61 -12.77 8.67
N LEU A 123 7.39 -13.10 9.71
CA LEU A 123 8.64 -13.87 9.54
C LEU A 123 8.37 -15.29 9.03
N LYS A 124 7.38 -15.97 9.61
CA LYS A 124 6.97 -17.30 9.14
C LYS A 124 6.55 -17.28 7.69
N LEU A 125 5.70 -16.32 7.31
CA LEU A 125 5.23 -16.20 5.94
C LEU A 125 6.38 -15.87 4.97
N ALA A 126 7.28 -14.96 5.34
CA ALA A 126 8.47 -14.64 4.57
C ALA A 126 9.36 -15.88 4.33
N SER A 127 9.57 -16.68 5.38
CA SER A 127 10.29 -17.96 5.28
C SER A 127 9.62 -18.90 4.28
N SER A 128 8.29 -19.02 4.33
CA SER A 128 7.53 -19.88 3.43
C SER A 128 7.60 -19.38 1.99
N ILE A 129 7.52 -18.06 1.75
CA ILE A 129 7.70 -17.46 0.42
C ILE A 129 9.07 -17.81 -0.16
N VAL A 130 10.15 -17.68 0.63
CA VAL A 130 11.51 -18.05 0.20
C VAL A 130 11.62 -19.55 -0.09
N SER A 131 10.96 -20.40 0.70
CA SER A 131 10.96 -21.86 0.50
C SER A 131 10.31 -22.29 -0.83
N LEU A 132 9.41 -21.47 -1.39
CA LEU A 132 8.82 -21.67 -2.72
C LEU A 132 9.77 -21.28 -3.86
N GLY A 133 11.01 -20.88 -3.55
CA GLY A 133 12.04 -20.51 -4.53
C GLY A 133 11.96 -19.06 -5.01
N ILE A 134 11.17 -18.21 -4.34
CA ILE A 134 11.14 -16.77 -4.60
C ILE A 134 12.47 -16.16 -4.18
N LYS A 135 13.06 -15.39 -5.10
CA LYS A 135 14.36 -14.75 -4.91
C LYS A 135 14.18 -13.25 -4.72
N LYS A 136 15.25 -12.63 -4.23
CA LYS A 136 15.33 -11.18 -4.10
C LYS A 136 15.01 -10.48 -5.43
N GLY A 137 14.12 -9.49 -5.39
CA GLY A 137 13.66 -8.72 -6.55
C GLY A 137 12.58 -9.40 -7.38
N ASP A 138 12.22 -10.65 -7.10
CA ASP A 138 11.08 -11.30 -7.75
C ASP A 138 9.77 -10.62 -7.33
N VAL A 139 8.79 -10.62 -8.22
CA VAL A 139 7.48 -10.00 -7.97
C VAL A 139 6.51 -11.02 -7.39
N VAL A 140 5.91 -10.65 -6.27
CA VAL A 140 4.82 -11.38 -5.62
C VAL A 140 3.57 -10.51 -5.68
N SER A 141 2.54 -11.00 -6.38
CA SER A 141 1.29 -10.27 -6.54
C SER A 141 0.26 -10.63 -5.48
N VAL A 142 -0.65 -9.71 -5.20
CA VAL A 142 -1.77 -9.93 -4.29
C VAL A 142 -3.05 -9.38 -4.90
N VAL A 143 -4.09 -10.21 -4.94
CA VAL A 143 -5.46 -9.87 -5.35
C VAL A 143 -6.35 -10.19 -4.15
N ALA A 144 -6.44 -9.27 -3.20
CA ALA A 144 -7.21 -9.47 -1.96
C ALA A 144 -7.81 -8.16 -1.44
N PRO A 145 -8.92 -8.22 -0.67
CA PRO A 145 -9.46 -7.06 0.03
C PRO A 145 -8.59 -6.67 1.23
N ASN A 146 -9.04 -5.68 2.00
CA ASN A 146 -8.37 -5.26 3.23
C ASN A 146 -8.64 -6.25 4.37
N VAL A 147 -7.98 -7.41 4.29
CA VAL A 147 -8.01 -8.48 5.30
C VAL A 147 -6.69 -8.56 6.06
N PRO A 148 -6.62 -9.22 7.22
CA PRO A 148 -5.37 -9.34 7.99
C PRO A 148 -4.19 -9.89 7.17
N ALA A 149 -4.44 -10.87 6.29
CA ALA A 149 -3.42 -11.42 5.40
C ALA A 149 -2.78 -10.35 4.50
N MET A 150 -3.57 -9.39 4.01
CA MET A 150 -3.07 -8.30 3.19
C MET A 150 -2.12 -7.40 3.99
N CYS A 151 -2.44 -7.10 5.25
CA CYS A 151 -1.55 -6.35 6.14
C CYS A 151 -0.22 -7.09 6.37
N GLU A 152 -0.29 -8.39 6.66
CA GLU A 152 0.87 -9.25 6.87
C GLU A 152 1.74 -9.35 5.61
N LEU A 153 1.14 -9.43 4.41
CA LEU A 153 1.85 -9.48 3.12
C LEU A 153 2.64 -8.21 2.80
N HIS A 154 2.20 -7.03 3.26
CA HIS A 154 2.95 -5.78 3.10
C HIS A 154 4.32 -5.80 3.80
N PHE A 155 4.48 -6.65 4.80
CA PHE A 155 5.76 -6.85 5.47
C PHE A 155 6.45 -8.13 5.00
N SER A 156 5.70 -9.23 4.90
CA SER A 156 6.24 -10.56 4.62
C SER A 156 6.91 -10.67 3.25
N VAL A 157 6.31 -10.04 2.21
CA VAL A 157 6.88 -10.06 0.86
C VAL A 157 8.20 -9.29 0.80
N PRO A 158 8.30 -8.03 1.29
CA PRO A 158 9.59 -7.36 1.41
C PRO A 158 10.58 -8.06 2.35
N MET A 159 10.12 -8.69 3.43
CA MET A 159 10.96 -9.50 4.33
C MET A 159 11.55 -10.74 3.64
N ALA A 160 10.87 -11.28 2.62
CA ALA A 160 11.42 -12.30 1.72
C ALA A 160 12.37 -11.71 0.64
N GLY A 161 12.62 -10.39 0.66
CA GLY A 161 13.41 -9.68 -0.35
C GLY A 161 12.70 -9.47 -1.68
N ALA A 162 11.41 -9.81 -1.76
CA ALA A 162 10.61 -9.72 -2.97
C ALA A 162 9.88 -8.37 -3.08
N VAL A 163 9.37 -8.07 -4.28
CA VAL A 163 8.62 -6.84 -4.57
C VAL A 163 7.13 -7.14 -4.53
N LEU A 164 6.39 -6.41 -3.69
CA LEU A 164 4.96 -6.58 -3.57
C LEU A 164 4.21 -5.87 -4.70
N ASN A 165 3.33 -6.59 -5.40
CA ASN A 165 2.47 -6.04 -6.44
C ASN A 165 0.98 -6.19 -6.08
N ASN A 166 0.38 -5.13 -5.56
CA ASN A 166 -1.03 -5.14 -5.19
C ASN A 166 -1.90 -4.81 -6.42
N ILE A 167 -2.87 -5.68 -6.69
CA ILE A 167 -3.74 -5.58 -7.85
C ILE A 167 -5.16 -5.26 -7.40
N ASN A 168 -5.77 -4.28 -8.06
CA ASN A 168 -7.11 -3.83 -7.74
C ASN A 168 -8.15 -4.91 -8.06
N LEU A 169 -9.00 -5.23 -7.08
CA LEU A 169 -10.05 -6.25 -7.19
C LEU A 169 -11.11 -5.97 -8.26
N ARG A 170 -11.23 -4.72 -8.72
CA ARG A 170 -12.26 -4.33 -9.71
C ARG A 170 -11.84 -4.61 -11.16
N LEU A 171 -10.63 -5.12 -11.37
CA LEU A 171 -10.11 -5.40 -12.71
C LEU A 171 -10.66 -6.73 -13.23
N ASP A 172 -10.86 -6.81 -14.55
CA ASP A 172 -11.24 -8.05 -15.21
C ASP A 172 -10.04 -8.99 -15.40
N ALA A 173 -10.31 -10.24 -15.79
CA ALA A 173 -9.29 -11.27 -15.97
C ALA A 173 -8.22 -10.86 -16.98
N ASN A 174 -8.59 -10.17 -18.05
CA ASN A 174 -7.64 -9.71 -19.07
C ASN A 174 -6.69 -8.63 -18.51
N ALA A 175 -7.19 -7.64 -17.78
CA ALA A 175 -6.37 -6.61 -17.15
C ALA A 175 -5.43 -7.22 -16.08
N ILE A 176 -5.94 -8.14 -15.26
CA ILE A 176 -5.13 -8.88 -14.28
C ILE A 176 -4.03 -9.67 -14.99
N SER A 177 -4.37 -10.40 -16.06
CA SER A 177 -3.40 -11.20 -16.81
C SER A 177 -2.27 -10.32 -17.37
N ASN A 178 -2.63 -9.19 -17.98
CA ASN A 178 -1.65 -8.24 -18.50
C ASN A 178 -0.73 -7.69 -17.41
N ILE A 179 -1.28 -7.37 -16.23
CA ILE A 179 -0.50 -6.89 -15.08
C ILE A 179 0.46 -7.97 -14.56
N LEU A 180 -0.01 -9.21 -14.42
CA LEU A 180 0.81 -10.33 -13.92
C LEU A 180 1.95 -10.65 -14.89
N GLN A 181 1.66 -10.64 -16.20
CA GLN A 181 2.65 -10.86 -17.26
C GLN A 181 3.68 -9.72 -17.31
N HIS A 182 3.21 -8.47 -17.40
CA HIS A 182 4.09 -7.30 -17.46
C HIS A 182 4.95 -7.15 -16.20
N GLY A 183 4.39 -7.47 -15.04
CA GLY A 183 5.09 -7.43 -13.76
C GLY A 183 6.02 -8.62 -13.52
N GLY A 184 6.00 -9.66 -14.36
CA GLY A 184 6.79 -10.87 -14.15
C GLY A 184 6.47 -11.57 -12.82
N SER A 185 5.19 -11.58 -12.43
CA SER A 185 4.75 -12.16 -11.16
C SER A 185 5.05 -13.66 -11.11
N LYS A 186 5.64 -14.12 -10.01
CA LYS A 186 5.99 -15.54 -9.79
C LYS A 186 5.09 -16.25 -8.79
N LEU A 187 4.45 -15.47 -7.92
CA LEU A 187 3.55 -15.95 -6.88
C LEU A 187 2.39 -14.96 -6.79
N VAL A 188 1.16 -15.45 -6.73
CA VAL A 188 -0.03 -14.63 -6.50
C VAL A 188 -0.77 -15.13 -5.27
N PHE A 189 -0.93 -14.25 -4.28
CA PHE A 189 -1.89 -14.45 -3.20
C PHE A 189 -3.27 -13.97 -3.66
N VAL A 190 -4.28 -14.82 -3.51
CA VAL A 190 -5.61 -14.60 -4.08
C VAL A 190 -6.65 -14.83 -3.00
N ASP A 191 -7.45 -13.81 -2.75
CA ASP A 191 -8.66 -13.96 -1.95
C ASP A 191 -9.68 -14.86 -2.65
N PHE A 192 -10.41 -15.67 -1.88
CA PHE A 192 -11.36 -16.65 -2.40
C PHE A 192 -12.41 -16.03 -3.34
N GLN A 193 -12.87 -14.79 -3.09
CA GLN A 193 -13.85 -14.12 -3.95
C GLN A 193 -13.29 -13.77 -5.32
N SER A 194 -11.98 -13.58 -5.41
CA SER A 194 -11.26 -13.26 -6.64
C SER A 194 -10.63 -14.49 -7.29
N ALA A 195 -10.83 -15.68 -6.73
CA ALA A 195 -10.23 -16.92 -7.23
C ALA A 195 -10.57 -17.17 -8.70
N SER A 196 -11.84 -17.08 -9.08
CA SER A 196 -12.30 -17.38 -10.44
C SER A 196 -11.68 -16.43 -11.48
N VAL A 197 -11.70 -15.11 -11.21
CA VAL A 197 -11.17 -14.10 -12.14
C VAL A 197 -9.64 -14.22 -12.27
N VAL A 198 -8.93 -14.58 -11.20
CA VAL A 198 -7.47 -14.78 -11.25
C VAL A 198 -7.10 -16.09 -11.96
N GLU A 199 -7.84 -17.18 -11.73
CA GLU A 199 -7.64 -18.43 -12.46
C GLU A 199 -7.87 -18.24 -13.97
N GLU A 200 -8.92 -17.50 -14.33
CA GLU A 200 -9.19 -17.10 -15.71
C GLU A 200 -8.01 -16.27 -16.26
N ALA A 201 -7.53 -15.27 -15.52
CA ALA A 201 -6.39 -14.44 -15.92
C ALA A 201 -5.10 -15.26 -16.17
N VAL A 202 -4.82 -16.24 -15.30
CA VAL A 202 -3.66 -17.14 -15.43
C VAL A 202 -3.84 -18.12 -16.59
N SER A 203 -5.07 -18.52 -16.91
CA SER A 203 -5.36 -19.37 -18.07
C SER A 203 -5.03 -18.69 -19.40
N MET A 204 -5.12 -17.34 -19.46
CA MET A 204 -4.80 -16.52 -20.62
C MET A 204 -3.29 -16.36 -20.87
N PHE A 205 -2.41 -16.89 -20.00
CA PHE A 205 -0.97 -16.79 -20.20
C PHE A 205 -0.53 -17.50 -21.50
N PRO A 206 0.29 -16.87 -22.35
CA PRO A 206 0.81 -17.47 -23.57
C PRO A 206 1.60 -18.77 -23.32
N SER A 207 1.51 -19.70 -24.27
CA SER A 207 2.30 -20.93 -24.30
C SER A 207 3.81 -20.59 -24.29
N GLY A 208 4.52 -20.92 -23.21
CA GLY A 208 5.96 -20.67 -23.06
C GLY A 208 6.32 -19.68 -21.95
N LEU A 209 5.36 -18.96 -21.38
CA LEU A 209 5.59 -18.16 -20.19
C LEU A 209 5.25 -18.98 -18.93
N SER A 210 6.13 -18.95 -17.93
CA SER A 210 5.87 -19.59 -16.64
C SER A 210 4.70 -18.89 -15.95
N ARG A 211 3.68 -19.67 -15.58
CA ARG A 211 2.54 -19.19 -14.80
C ARG A 211 2.97 -18.98 -13.35
N PRO A 212 2.47 -17.95 -12.67
CA PRO A 212 2.73 -17.79 -11.26
C PRO A 212 2.08 -18.91 -10.44
N VAL A 213 2.68 -19.24 -9.32
CA VAL A 213 2.08 -20.12 -8.32
C VAL A 213 0.94 -19.37 -7.63
N LEU A 214 -0.22 -20.03 -7.43
CA LEU A 214 -1.35 -19.44 -6.73
C LEU A 214 -1.39 -19.91 -5.27
N VAL A 215 -1.53 -18.96 -4.36
CA VAL A 215 -1.77 -19.19 -2.92
C VAL A 215 -3.10 -18.54 -2.57
N PHE A 216 -3.97 -19.28 -1.90
CA PHE A 216 -5.29 -18.77 -1.58
C PHE A 216 -5.37 -18.26 -0.16
N ILE A 217 -6.03 -17.12 0.00
CA ILE A 217 -6.39 -16.53 1.28
C ILE A 217 -7.84 -16.90 1.52
N ASP A 218 -8.09 -17.67 2.57
CA ASP A 218 -9.43 -17.99 3.03
C ASP A 218 -9.83 -17.05 4.18
N ASP A 219 -10.84 -16.22 3.98
CA ASP A 219 -11.45 -15.46 5.07
C ASP A 219 -12.63 -16.25 5.62
N HIS A 220 -12.40 -16.89 6.77
CA HIS A 220 -13.42 -17.73 7.42
C HIS A 220 -14.71 -16.96 7.79
N TYR A 221 -14.71 -15.62 7.83
CA TYR A 221 -15.90 -14.82 8.13
C TYR A 221 -16.78 -14.54 6.91
N GLU A 222 -16.24 -14.63 5.70
CA GLU A 222 -17.00 -14.41 4.47
C GLU A 222 -17.51 -15.73 3.84
N ASN A 223 -17.14 -16.87 4.43
CA ASN A 223 -17.57 -18.21 4.03
C ASN A 223 -19.01 -18.55 4.49
N HIS A 224 -20.00 -17.89 3.86
CA HIS A 224 -21.40 -18.27 4.00
C HIS A 224 -22.12 -18.52 2.67
N VAL A 225 -21.44 -19.02 1.62
CA VAL A 225 -22.11 -19.75 0.53
C VAL A 225 -21.15 -20.79 -0.06
N ASN A 226 -21.39 -22.07 0.24
CA ASN A 226 -20.75 -23.26 -0.33
C ASN A 226 -19.38 -23.69 0.22
N GLY A 227 -19.39 -24.26 1.43
CA GLY A 227 -18.59 -25.44 1.79
C GLY A 227 -17.09 -25.40 1.48
N SER A 228 -16.32 -24.66 2.27
CA SER A 228 -14.85 -24.73 2.30
C SER A 228 -14.37 -26.08 2.81
N SER A 229 -14.19 -27.01 1.89
CA SER A 229 -13.27 -28.14 2.04
C SER A 229 -12.51 -28.25 0.74
N ALA A 230 -11.26 -27.77 0.76
CA ALA A 230 -10.20 -28.07 -0.19
C ALA A 230 -10.72 -28.51 -1.58
N VAL A 231 -11.22 -27.55 -2.37
CA VAL A 231 -11.57 -27.82 -3.77
C VAL A 231 -10.28 -28.18 -4.50
N LYS A 232 -10.02 -29.48 -4.65
CA LYS A 232 -9.00 -30.03 -5.53
C LYS A 232 -9.46 -29.77 -6.96
N ILE A 233 -9.08 -28.63 -7.54
CA ILE A 233 -9.14 -28.46 -8.99
C ILE A 233 -7.86 -29.06 -9.57
N ASN A 234 -8.01 -30.10 -10.39
CA ASN A 234 -6.96 -30.67 -11.25
C ASN A 234 -5.71 -31.24 -10.54
N GLY A 235 -5.87 -31.98 -9.44
CA GLY A 235 -4.83 -32.89 -8.91
C GLY A 235 -3.54 -32.25 -8.37
N SER A 236 -3.40 -30.93 -8.46
CA SER A 236 -2.30 -30.16 -7.87
C SER A 236 -2.72 -29.64 -6.49
N ARG A 237 -1.81 -29.72 -5.51
CA ARG A 237 -2.06 -29.22 -4.15
C ARG A 237 -2.27 -27.70 -4.21
N ARG A 238 -3.45 -27.25 -3.78
CA ARG A 238 -3.75 -25.83 -3.54
C ARG A 238 -2.88 -25.35 -2.38
N LEU A 239 -2.08 -24.31 -2.58
CA LEU A 239 -1.37 -23.67 -1.48
C LEU A 239 -2.32 -22.74 -0.74
N ASP A 240 -2.29 -22.82 0.58
CA ASP A 240 -3.13 -22.05 1.47
C ASP A 240 -2.27 -21.08 2.30
N TYR A 241 -2.80 -19.87 2.48
CA TYR A 241 -2.14 -18.80 3.22
C TYR A 241 -1.84 -19.18 4.68
N GLU A 242 -2.84 -19.65 5.42
CA GLU A 242 -2.67 -19.98 6.84
C GLU A 242 -1.79 -21.23 7.01
N GLU A 243 -1.83 -22.18 6.06
CA GLU A 243 -0.88 -23.29 6.03
C GLU A 243 0.57 -22.80 5.84
N MET A 244 0.79 -21.84 4.94
CA MET A 244 2.11 -21.23 4.75
C MET A 244 2.58 -20.50 6.00
N VAL A 245 1.70 -19.78 6.70
CA VAL A 245 2.04 -19.15 7.99
C VAL A 245 2.33 -20.21 9.05
N GLY A 246 1.55 -21.29 9.12
CA GLY A 246 1.71 -22.36 10.10
C GLY A 246 3.03 -23.12 9.96
N ASN A 247 3.44 -23.40 8.72
CA ASN A 247 4.65 -24.17 8.40
C ASN A 247 5.93 -23.32 8.37
N GLY A 248 5.82 -21.99 8.39
CA GLY A 248 6.95 -21.08 8.31
C GLY A 248 7.82 -21.07 9.57
N ASP A 249 9.10 -20.73 9.40
CA ASP A 249 10.05 -20.61 10.52
C ASP A 249 9.90 -19.26 11.25
N ALA A 250 9.60 -19.30 12.54
CA ALA A 250 9.52 -18.11 13.39
C ALA A 250 10.90 -17.46 13.63
N GLY A 251 11.98 -18.24 13.51
CA GLY A 251 13.36 -17.79 13.68
C GLY A 251 13.98 -17.20 12.40
N PHE A 252 13.24 -17.16 11.30
CA PHE A 252 13.73 -16.73 10.00
C PHE A 252 14.37 -15.35 10.07
N LYS A 253 15.61 -15.26 9.58
CA LYS A 253 16.32 -14.00 9.44
C LYS A 253 15.95 -13.40 8.09
N TRP A 254 15.02 -12.46 8.12
CA TRP A 254 14.51 -11.84 6.91
C TRP A 254 15.61 -11.14 6.10
N ILE A 255 15.39 -11.06 4.79
CA ILE A 255 16.38 -10.64 3.81
C ILE A 255 16.43 -9.11 3.77
N ARG A 256 17.45 -8.52 4.41
CA ARG A 256 17.67 -7.06 4.41
C ARG A 256 17.91 -6.54 2.98
N PRO A 257 17.36 -5.36 2.60
CA PRO A 257 17.74 -4.72 1.35
C PRO A 257 19.23 -4.35 1.39
N HIS A 258 19.96 -4.47 0.27
CA HIS A 258 21.36 -4.04 0.24
C HIS A 258 21.48 -2.54 0.04
N SER A 259 20.50 -1.96 -0.65
CA SER A 259 20.37 -0.52 -0.89
C SER A 259 18.95 -0.09 -0.63
N GLU A 260 18.79 1.08 -0.04
CA GLU A 260 17.47 1.70 0.18
C GLU A 260 16.77 2.06 -1.15
N TRP A 261 17.49 2.02 -2.27
CA TRP A 261 16.95 2.24 -3.61
C TRP A 261 16.38 0.98 -4.26
N GLU A 262 16.51 -0.18 -3.62
CA GLU A 262 15.88 -1.41 -4.09
C GLU A 262 14.35 -1.27 -4.10
N PRO A 263 13.66 -1.91 -5.05
CA PRO A 263 12.22 -1.87 -5.15
C PRO A 263 11.57 -2.61 -3.97
N ILE A 264 10.53 -2.01 -3.39
CA ILE A 264 9.70 -2.62 -2.33
C ILE A 264 8.30 -2.93 -2.82
N THR A 265 7.74 -2.07 -3.67
CA THR A 265 6.40 -2.25 -4.25
C THR A 265 6.38 -1.91 -5.73
N LEU A 266 5.51 -2.59 -6.45
CA LEU A 266 5.12 -2.33 -7.84
C LEU A 266 3.61 -2.12 -7.86
N ASN A 267 3.15 -0.95 -8.31
CA ASN A 267 1.71 -0.67 -8.42
C ASN A 267 1.37 -0.26 -9.84
N TYR A 268 0.16 -0.52 -10.29
CA TYR A 268 -0.26 -0.16 -11.64
C TYR A 268 -1.21 1.02 -11.67
N THR A 269 -0.99 1.91 -12.64
CA THR A 269 -1.88 3.03 -12.94
C THR A 269 -2.35 2.94 -14.38
N SER A 270 -3.64 3.17 -14.60
CA SER A 270 -4.18 3.30 -15.95
C SER A 270 -4.05 4.75 -16.42
N GLY A 271 -3.56 4.91 -17.65
CA GLY A 271 -3.67 6.17 -18.38
C GLY A 271 -4.89 6.15 -19.31
N THR A 272 -5.09 7.23 -20.07
CA THR A 272 -6.21 7.34 -21.01
C THR A 272 -5.98 6.62 -22.34
N THR A 273 -4.74 6.24 -22.68
CA THR A 273 -4.39 5.83 -24.05
C THR A 273 -3.44 4.63 -24.18
N SER A 274 -3.06 3.94 -23.10
CA SER A 274 -2.10 2.82 -23.20
C SER A 274 -2.33 1.72 -22.17
N SER A 275 -1.64 0.60 -22.36
CA SER A 275 -1.49 -0.47 -21.37
C SER A 275 -1.08 0.08 -19.99
N PRO A 276 -1.49 -0.60 -18.90
CA PRO A 276 -1.18 -0.17 -17.53
C PRO A 276 0.31 0.09 -17.31
N LYS A 277 0.65 1.17 -16.61
CA LYS A 277 2.04 1.54 -16.31
C LYS A 277 2.40 1.10 -14.90
N GLY A 278 3.50 0.36 -14.79
CA GLY A 278 4.07 -0.06 -13.51
C GLY A 278 4.84 1.08 -12.84
N VAL A 279 4.41 1.47 -11.65
CA VAL A 279 5.05 2.44 -10.76
C VAL A 279 5.81 1.65 -9.70
N VAL A 280 7.14 1.76 -9.74
CA VAL A 280 8.02 1.08 -8.80
C VAL A 280 8.42 2.06 -7.69
N SER A 281 8.16 1.68 -6.45
CA SER A 281 8.61 2.45 -5.28
C SER A 281 9.80 1.74 -4.61
N SER A 282 10.73 2.53 -4.07
CA SER A 282 11.88 2.00 -3.34
C SER A 282 11.64 1.92 -1.84
N HIS A 283 12.46 1.13 -1.13
CA HIS A 283 12.46 1.08 0.33
C HIS A 283 12.62 2.48 0.96
N ARG A 284 13.53 3.30 0.42
CA ARG A 284 13.75 4.70 0.83
C ARG A 284 12.48 5.53 0.67
N GLY A 285 11.85 5.44 -0.51
CA GLY A 285 10.63 6.20 -0.81
C GLY A 285 9.51 5.85 0.16
N ALA A 286 9.27 4.55 0.38
CA ALA A 286 8.28 4.07 1.33
C ALA A 286 8.58 4.54 2.76
N PHE A 287 9.82 4.41 3.22
CA PHE A 287 10.24 4.86 4.55
C PHE A 287 9.99 6.36 4.76
N LEU A 288 10.42 7.20 3.81
CA LEU A 288 10.27 8.65 3.91
C LEU A 288 8.80 9.07 3.89
N VAL A 289 7.97 8.44 3.06
CA VAL A 289 6.52 8.68 3.04
C VAL A 289 5.89 8.28 4.38
N SER A 290 6.24 7.12 4.95
CA SER A 290 5.71 6.71 6.26
C SER A 290 6.02 7.72 7.36
N VAL A 291 7.26 8.23 7.43
CA VAL A 291 7.65 9.25 8.43
C VAL A 291 6.93 10.58 8.16
N THR A 292 6.83 10.98 6.89
CA THR A 292 6.16 12.24 6.52
C THR A 292 4.67 12.18 6.86
N SER A 293 3.98 11.08 6.56
CA SER A 293 2.57 10.88 6.91
C SER A 293 2.34 10.92 8.42
N LEU A 294 3.24 10.34 9.22
CA LEU A 294 3.13 10.39 10.68
C LEU A 294 3.20 11.83 11.21
N LEU A 295 4.08 12.66 10.64
CA LEU A 295 4.23 14.07 11.01
C LEU A 295 3.03 14.90 10.57
N ASP A 296 2.53 14.69 9.35
CA ASP A 296 1.45 15.46 8.76
C ASP A 296 0.10 15.18 9.44
N TRP A 297 -0.19 13.91 9.74
CA TRP A 297 -1.49 13.49 10.26
C TRP A 297 -1.63 13.64 11.79
N ALA A 298 -0.63 14.20 12.47
CA ALA A 298 -0.62 14.40 13.93
C ALA A 298 -1.07 13.16 14.73
N VAL A 299 -0.63 11.98 14.28
CA VAL A 299 -1.07 10.69 14.82
C VAL A 299 -0.72 10.61 16.31
N PRO A 300 -1.68 10.30 17.21
CA PRO A 300 -1.40 10.20 18.64
C PRO A 300 -0.43 9.03 18.93
N LYS A 301 0.17 9.01 20.12
CA LYS A 301 0.94 7.85 20.56
C LYS A 301 0.01 6.65 20.69
N GLN A 302 0.41 5.50 20.13
CA GLN A 302 -0.35 4.24 20.15
C GLN A 302 -1.79 4.41 19.63
N PRO A 303 -1.96 4.84 18.36
CA PRO A 303 -3.29 4.89 17.74
C PRO A 303 -3.81 3.45 17.59
N VAL A 304 -5.09 3.24 17.89
CA VAL A 304 -5.79 1.97 17.64
C VAL A 304 -6.82 2.21 16.55
#